data_AF-A0A412MVV9-F1
#
_entry.id   AF-A0A412MVV9-F1
#
_cell.length_a   1.000
_cell.length_b   1.000
_cell.length_c   1.000
_cell.angle_alpha   90.00
_cell.angle_beta   90.00
_cell.angle_gamma   90.00
#
_symmetry.space_group_name_H-M   'P 1'
#
loop_
_entity.id
_entity.type
_entity.pdbx_description
1 polymer ?
#
loop_
_entity_poly.entity_id
_entity_poly.type
_entity_poly.pdbx_seq_one_letter_code
_entity_poly.pdbx_strand_id
1 'polypeptide(L)' 'MYQTVIGSDGKLHLERQFGHQRIDLTTGDVKTVIPGFGGMNTVIDGNGTHTEMQIGNMRQTIGKNGFDWTL' A
#
# COMPACT_ATOMS: atom_id res chain seq x y z
N MET A 1 -12.99 -1.99 -4.07
CA MET A 1 -13.24 -3.16 -3.21
C MET A 1 -12.50 -2.95 -1.90
N TYR A 2 -13.01 -3.45 -0.78
CA TYR A 2 -12.23 -3.45 0.47
C TYR A 2 -11.21 -4.59 0.42
N GLN A 3 -10.03 -4.35 0.99
CA GLN A 3 -8.93 -5.29 1.02
C GLN A 3 -8.39 -5.40 2.43
N THR A 4 -8.30 -6.62 2.95
CA THR A 4 -7.64 -6.87 4.23
C THR A 4 -6.15 -7.08 3.97
N VAL A 5 -5.31 -6.43 4.76
CA VAL A 5 -3.86 -6.44 4.60
C VAL A 5 -3.21 -6.75 5.94
N ILE A 6 -2.28 -7.70 5.97
CA ILE A 6 -1.35 -7.86 7.09
C ILE A 6 -0.19 -6.90 6.82
N GLY A 7 -0.11 -5.82 7.61
CA GLY A 7 0.91 -4.80 7.46
C GLY A 7 2.30 -5.32 7.82
N SER A 8 3.32 -4.68 7.26
CA SER A 8 4.71 -4.88 7.69
C SER A 8 4.97 -4.58 9.17
N ASP A 9 4.04 -3.87 9.83
CA ASP A 9 4.02 -3.62 11.28
C ASP A 9 3.42 -4.80 12.10
N GLY A 10 2.97 -5.86 11.43
CA GLY A 10 2.37 -7.05 12.05
C GLY A 10 0.88 -6.92 12.39
N LYS A 11 0.22 -5.81 12.03
CA LYS A 11 -1.21 -5.59 12.31
C LYS A 11 -2.07 -5.91 11.10
N LEU A 12 -3.38 -6.05 11.35
CA LEU A 12 -4.39 -6.15 10.31
C LEU A 12 -4.94 -4.77 9.96
N HIS A 13 -4.89 -4.45 8.68
CA HIS A 13 -5.37 -3.20 8.09
C HIS A 13 -6.55 -3.49 7.16
N LEU A 14 -7.55 -2.62 7.20
CA LEU A 14 -8.66 -2.65 6.25
C LEU A 14 -8.49 -1.48 5.28
N GLU A 15 -8.06 -1.78 4.07
CA GLU A 15 -7.81 -0.76 3.06
C GLU A 15 -8.96 -0.66 2.05
N ARG A 16 -9.14 0.54 1.49
CA ARG A 16 -9.96 0.76 0.31
C ARG A 16 -9.18 1.63 -0.67
N GLN A 17 -8.96 1.09 -1.87
CA GLN A 17 -8.47 1.89 -2.99
C GLN A 17 -9.63 2.30 -3.91
N PHE A 18 -9.70 3.59 -4.26
CA PHE A 18 -10.60 4.13 -5.28
C PHE A 18 -9.86 5.17 -6.11
N GLY A 19 -9.87 4.99 -7.44
CA GLY A 19 -9.00 5.75 -8.34
C GLY A 19 -7.54 5.65 -7.88
N HIS A 20 -6.91 6.82 -7.71
CA HIS A 20 -5.54 6.94 -7.24
C HIS A 20 -5.43 7.16 -5.73
N GLN A 21 -6.50 7.01 -4.93
CA GLN A 21 -6.41 7.14 -3.48
C GLN A 21 -6.55 5.78 -2.81
N ARG A 22 -5.67 5.47 -1.86
CA ARG A 22 -5.79 4.33 -0.97
C ARG A 22 -5.94 4.83 0.46
N ILE A 23 -7.03 4.45 1.10
CA ILE A 23 -7.34 4.79 2.48
C ILE A 23 -7.18 3.54 3.33
N ASP A 24 -6.45 3.67 4.42
CA ASP A 24 -6.43 2.73 5.52
C ASP A 24 -7.53 3.10 6.51
N LEU A 25 -8.55 2.25 6.64
CA LEU A 25 -9.68 2.50 7.54
C LEU A 25 -9.37 2.12 8.98
N THR A 26 -8.30 1.37 9.22
CA THR A 26 -7.84 1.03 10.57
C THR A 26 -7.13 2.23 11.20
N THR A 27 -6.31 2.96 10.43
CA THR A 27 -5.53 4.11 10.93
C THR A 27 -6.10 5.47 10.54
N GLY A 28 -6.87 5.53 9.46
CA GLY A 28 -7.33 6.78 8.85
C GLY A 28 -6.34 7.38 7.85
N ASP A 29 -5.20 6.72 7.60
CA ASP A 29 -4.18 7.23 6.69
C ASP A 29 -4.67 7.22 5.23
N VAL A 30 -4.31 8.27 4.50
CA VAL A 30 -4.65 8.40 3.08
C VAL A 30 -3.38 8.62 2.29
N LYS A 31 -3.21 7.82 1.24
CA LYS A 31 -2.10 7.95 0.29
C LYS A 31 -2.61 8.01 -1.13
N THR A 32 -1.86 8.72 -1.98
CA THR A 32 -2.07 8.71 -3.42
C THR A 32 -1.20 7.61 -4.03
N VAL A 33 -1.80 6.73 -4.84
CA VAL A 33 -1.18 5.60 -5.52
C VAL A 33 -1.33 5.81 -7.02
N ILE A 34 -0.21 6.00 -7.71
CA ILE A 34 -0.13 6.16 -9.16
C ILE A 34 0.43 4.85 -9.73
N PRO A 35 -0.38 4.07 -10.47
CA PRO A 35 0.09 2.84 -11.09
C PRO A 35 1.20 3.10 -12.10
N GLY A 36 2.26 2.30 -12.02
CA GLY A 36 3.34 2.23 -12.99
C GLY A 36 3.32 0.91 -13.76
N PHE A 37 4.46 0.53 -14.33
CA PHE A 37 4.60 -0.70 -15.10
C PHE A 37 4.96 -1.90 -14.21
N GLY A 38 4.47 -3.09 -14.55
CA GLY A 38 4.92 -4.34 -13.94
C GLY A 38 4.61 -4.49 -12.44
N GLY A 39 3.49 -3.94 -11.97
CA GLY A 39 3.11 -3.98 -10.55
C GLY A 39 3.83 -2.95 -9.67
N MET A 40 4.65 -2.06 -10.25
CA MET A 40 5.21 -0.93 -9.53
C MET A 40 4.18 0.19 -9.41
N ASN A 41 4.14 0.86 -8.27
CA ASN A 41 3.33 2.04 -8.00
C ASN A 41 4.22 3.17 -7.47
N THR A 42 3.94 4.40 -7.85
CA THR A 42 4.44 5.58 -7.12
C THR A 42 3.42 5.95 -6.06
N VAL A 43 3.86 6.02 -4.81
CA VAL A 43 3.00 6.30 -3.66
C VAL A 43 3.44 7.62 -3.03
N ILE A 44 2.46 8.50 -2.78
CA ILE A 44 2.65 9.80 -2.14
C ILE A 44 1.83 9.82 -0.86
N ASP A 45 2.49 9.98 0.28
CA ASP A 45 1.87 10.03 1.59
C ASP A 45 2.52 11.10 2.49
N GLY A 46 2.17 11.12 3.78
CA GLY A 46 2.74 12.07 4.75
C GLY A 46 4.25 11.95 4.96
N ASN A 47 4.87 10.84 4.55
CA ASN A 47 6.31 10.61 4.63
C ASN A 47 7.04 10.95 3.31
N GLY A 48 6.32 11.44 2.30
CA GLY A 48 6.86 11.83 1.00
C GLY A 48 6.53 10.86 -0.13
N THR A 49 7.34 10.87 -1.18
CA THR A 49 7.15 10.00 -2.37
C THR A 49 8.05 8.77 -2.29
N HIS A 50 7.49 7.59 -2.53
CA HIS A 50 8.23 6.34 -2.57
C HIS A 50 7.69 5.39 -3.64
N THR A 51 8.46 4.34 -3.93
CA THR A 51 8.09 3.30 -4.89
C THR A 51 7.61 2.07 -4.13
N GLU A 52 6.41 1.60 -4.47
CA GLU A 52 5.82 0.35 -4.01
C GLU A 52 5.87 -0.67 -5.14
N MET A 53 6.18 -1.93 -4.86
CA MET A 53 6.11 -3.04 -5.81
C MET A 53 5.13 -4.08 -5.29
N GLN A 54 4.15 -4.44 -6.11
CA GLN A 54 3.21 -5.50 -5.82
C GLN A 54 3.46 -6.72 -6.70
N ILE A 55 3.71 -7.87 -6.07
CA ILE A 55 3.90 -9.17 -6.72
C ILE A 55 2.92 -10.16 -6.08
N GLY A 56 1.86 -10.51 -6.80
CA GLY A 56 0.76 -11.29 -6.25
C GLY A 56 0.17 -10.59 -5.03
N ASN A 57 0.22 -11.26 -3.89
CA ASN A 57 -0.30 -10.76 -2.62
C ASN A 57 0.73 -9.96 -1.80
N MET A 58 2.01 -10.01 -2.17
CA MET A 58 3.04 -9.25 -1.49
C MET A 58 3.11 -7.83 -2.05
N ARG A 59 3.20 -6.85 -1.15
CA ARG A 59 3.37 -5.43 -1.50
C ARG A 59 4.48 -4.82 -0.66
N GLN A 60 5.56 -4.41 -1.30
CA GLN A 60 6.77 -3.90 -0.63
C GLN A 60 7.05 -2.46 -1.02
N THR A 61 7.42 -1.62 -0.04
CA THR A 61 8.05 -0.32 -0.33
C THR A 61 9.55 -0.52 -0.55
N ILE A 62 10.06 -0.10 -1.70
CA ILE A 62 11.48 -0.24 -2.05
C ILE A 62 12.34 0.60 -1.10
N GLY A 63 13.43 -0.01 -0.59
CA GLY A 63 14.34 0.63 0.36
C GLY A 63 13.85 0.65 1.81
N LYS A 64 12.67 0.07 2.11
CA LYS A 64 12.20 -0.17 3.47
C LYS A 64 12.19 -1.67 3.78
N ASN A 65 12.43 -1.99 5.05
CA ASN A 65 12.33 -3.36 5.55
C ASN A 65 10.86 -3.77 5.69
N GLY A 66 10.58 -5.05 5.43
CA GLY A 66 9.25 -5.63 5.54
C GLY A 66 8.41 -5.49 4.27
N PHE A 67 7.25 -6.14 4.28
CA PHE A 67 6.25 -6.08 3.22
C PHE A 67 4.85 -6.22 3.83
N ASP A 68 3.86 -5.73 3.11
CA ASP A 68 2.45 -5.94 3.40
C ASP A 68 1.96 -7.18 2.63
N TRP A 69 1.08 -7.97 3.24
CA TRP A 69 0.45 -9.12 2.61
C TRP A 69 -1.05 -8.90 2.44
N THR A 70 -1.51 -8.82 1.20
CA THR A 70 -2.92 -8.65 0.86
C THR A 70 -3.65 -10.00 0.86
N LEU A 71 -4.78 -10.07 1.55
CA LEU A 71 -5.63 -11.28 1.63
C LEU A 71 -6.71 -11.30 0.54
#